data_AF-A0A3M1GXS4-F1
#
_entry.id   AF-A0A3M1GXS4-F1
#
_cell.length_a   1.000
_cell.length_b   1.000
_cell.length_c   1.000
_cell.angle_alpha   90.00
_cell.angle_beta   90.00
_cell.angle_gamma   90.00
#
_symmetry.space_group_name_H-M   'P 1'
#
loop_
_entity.id
_entity.type
_entity.pdbx_description
1 polymer ?
#
loop_
_entity_poly.entity_id
_entity_poly.type
_entity_poly.pdbx_seq_one_letter_code
_entity_poly.pdbx_strand_id
1 'polypeptide(L)'
;MKLFDSIQNKLLVAILVVVLLPLIGTGLYGNWITSRVLQDSALSTAHNETFQQAARVSAFLSNAAGDVLFLSHLAALQSLIAARQAENAADIAYWRQQVEQDFIAFSRYRRIYYQVRYIT
;
A
#
# COMPACT_ATOMS: atom_id res chain seq x y z
N MET A 1 30.75 -5.97 54.83
CA MET A 1 30.16 -4.64 54.50
C MET A 1 30.61 -3.63 55.55
N LYS A 2 31.74 -2.94 55.35
CA LYS A 2 32.30 -1.92 56.26
C LYS A 2 31.96 -0.49 55.83
N LEU A 3 30.80 -0.30 55.19
CA LEU A 3 30.39 1.00 54.64
C LEU A 3 29.64 1.88 55.65
N PHE A 4 29.37 1.38 56.86
CA PHE A 4 28.56 2.10 57.85
C PHE A 4 29.32 2.46 59.14
N ASP A 5 30.63 2.17 59.19
CA ASP A 5 31.43 2.29 60.42
C ASP A 5 31.86 3.74 60.71
N SER A 6 31.83 4.64 59.71
CA SER A 6 32.14 6.06 59.88
C SER A 6 30.93 6.94 59.52
N ILE A 7 30.72 8.01 60.31
CA ILE A 7 29.66 9.00 60.09
C ILE A 7 29.77 9.63 58.69
N GLN A 8 31.00 9.86 58.20
CA GLN A 8 31.24 10.38 56.85
C GLN A 8 30.71 9.45 55.77
N ASN A 9 30.93 8.13 55.88
CA ASN A 9 30.39 7.18 54.90
C ASN A 9 28.86 7.11 54.96
N LYS A 10 28.25 7.19 56.15
CA LYS A 10 26.78 7.26 56.29
C LYS A 10 26.20 8.47 55.57
N LEU A 11 26.85 9.63 55.70
CA LEU A 11 26.43 10.88 55.07
C LEU A 11 26.60 10.83 53.55
N LEU A 12 27.73 10.27 53.07
CA LEU A 12 27.98 10.04 51.64
C LEU A 12 26.93 9.12 51.01
N VAL A 13 26.58 8.01 51.67
CA VAL A 13 25.54 7.09 51.19
C VAL A 13 24.18 7.78 51.14
N ALA A 14 23.82 8.58 52.14
CA ALA A 14 22.56 9.33 52.15
C ALA A 14 22.47 10.31 50.96
N ILE A 15 23.53 11.06 50.69
CA ILE A 15 23.58 11.97 49.53
C ILE A 15 23.49 11.19 48.22
N LEU A 16 24.21 10.07 48.10
CA LEU A 16 24.20 9.24 46.91
C LEU A 16 22.80 8.69 46.60
N VAL A 17 22.06 8.24 47.62
CA VAL A 17 20.68 7.75 47.48
C VAL A 17 19.74 8.87 47.04
N VAL A 18 19.87 10.06 47.62
CA VAL A 18 19.04 11.23 47.26
C VAL A 18 19.25 11.66 45.81
N VAL A 19 20.47 11.51 45.28
CA VAL A 19 20.78 11.84 43.87
C VAL A 19 20.38 10.71 42.91
N LEU A 20 20.63 9.45 43.28
CA LEU A 20 20.37 8.30 42.41
C LEU A 20 18.88 8.00 42.22
N LEU A 21 18.06 8.17 43.27
CA LEU A 21 16.62 7.91 43.19
C LEU A 21 15.91 8.66 42.05
N PRO A 22 16.03 9.99 41.94
CA PRO A 22 15.39 10.72 40.85
C PRO A 22 15.98 10.36 39.49
N LEU A 23 17.31 10.14 39.39
CA LEU A 23 17.97 9.71 38.15
C LEU A 23 17.42 8.38 37.62
N ILE A 24 17.35 7.37 38.50
CA ILE A 24 16.80 6.05 38.18
C ILE A 24 15.32 6.17 37.83
N GLY A 25 14.55 6.95 38.61
CA GLY A 25 13.14 7.20 38.36
C GLY A 25 12.90 7.80 36.97
N THR A 26 13.62 8.88 36.63
CA THR A 26 13.49 9.53 35.32
C THR A 26 14.00 8.66 34.18
N GLY A 27 15.08 7.90 34.38
CA GLY A 27 15.64 7.03 33.35
C GLY A 27 14.70 5.88 33.01
N LEU A 28 14.18 5.19 34.03
CA LEU A 28 13.25 4.07 33.82
C LEU A 28 11.90 4.55 33.26
N TYR A 29 11.34 5.62 33.84
CA TYR A 29 10.05 6.16 33.39
C TYR A 29 10.16 6.75 31.98
N GLY A 30 11.24 7.47 31.69
CA GLY A 30 11.53 8.03 30.38
C GLY A 30 11.68 6.95 29.30
N ASN A 31 12.41 5.87 29.60
CA ASN A 31 12.56 4.77 28.64
C ASN A 31 11.22 4.06 28.37
N TRP A 32 10.41 3.86 29.42
CA TRP A 32 9.11 3.20 29.31
C TRP A 32 8.09 4.03 28.50
N ILE A 33 7.99 5.33 28.77
CA ILE A 33 7.07 6.21 28.04
C ILE A 33 7.52 6.37 26.58
N THR A 34 8.82 6.51 26.34
CA THR A 34 9.38 6.68 24.98
C THR A 34 9.14 5.42 24.16
N SER A 35 9.36 4.24 24.74
CA SER A 35 9.09 2.97 24.06
C SER A 35 7.63 2.82 23.67
N ARG A 36 6.68 3.20 24.55
CA ARG A 36 5.24 3.17 24.25
C ARG A 36 4.88 4.14 23.12
N VAL A 37 5.34 5.39 23.20
CA VAL A 37 5.05 6.40 22.17
C VAL A 37 5.62 6.00 20.81
N LEU A 38 6.84 5.44 20.78
CA LEU A 38 7.45 4.93 19.56
C LEU A 38 6.66 3.74 19.00
N GLN A 39 6.24 2.82 19.85
CA GLN A 39 5.44 1.66 19.45
C GLN A 39 4.09 2.09 18.88
N ASP A 40 3.38 2.99 19.54
CA ASP A 40 2.08 3.50 19.10
C ASP A 40 2.21 4.26 17.76
N SER A 41 3.27 5.06 17.61
CA SER A 41 3.57 5.79 16.38
C SER A 41 3.89 4.84 15.21
N ALA A 42 4.70 3.81 15.47
CA ALA A 42 5.03 2.79 14.48
C ALA A 42 3.79 2.00 14.04
N LEU A 43 2.94 1.60 15.00
CA LEU A 43 1.70 0.89 14.72
C LEU A 43 0.71 1.74 13.93
N SER A 44 0.54 3.01 14.31
CA SER A 44 -0.31 3.96 13.59
C SER A 44 0.17 4.19 12.16
N THR A 45 1.49 4.31 11.96
CA THR A 45 2.07 4.47 10.63
C THR A 45 1.83 3.25 9.77
N ALA A 46 2.12 2.05 10.29
CA ALA A 46 1.88 0.79 9.58
C ALA A 46 0.40 0.59 9.22
N HIS A 47 -0.51 0.95 10.12
CA HIS A 47 -1.95 0.88 9.86
C HIS A 47 -2.35 1.84 8.73
N ASN A 48 -1.88 3.09 8.77
CA ASN A 48 -2.20 4.07 7.74
C ASN A 48 -1.60 3.69 6.38
N GLU A 49 -0.36 3.20 6.33
CA GLU A 49 0.27 2.70 5.10
C GLU A 49 -0.51 1.53 4.50
N THR A 50 -0.92 0.56 5.34
CA THR A 50 -1.72 -0.59 4.89
C THR A 50 -3.08 -0.14 4.36
N PHE A 51 -3.74 0.79 5.04
CA PHE A 51 -5.03 1.34 4.60
C PHE A 51 -4.90 2.09 3.26
N GLN A 52 -3.87 2.93 3.13
CA GLN A 52 -3.59 3.64 1.89
C GLN A 52 -3.27 2.68 0.74
N GLN A 53 -2.52 1.61 1.01
CA GLN A 53 -2.22 0.60 0.01
C GLN A 53 -3.48 -0.16 -0.42
N ALA A 54 -4.36 -0.52 0.52
CA ALA A 54 -5.65 -1.14 0.21
C ALA A 54 -6.53 -0.21 -0.65
N ALA A 55 -6.59 1.07 -0.32
CA ALA A 55 -7.32 2.07 -1.10
C ALA A 55 -6.76 2.20 -2.54
N ARG A 56 -5.43 2.20 -2.70
CA ARG A 56 -4.77 2.21 -4.02
C ARG A 56 -5.12 0.97 -4.84
N VAL A 57 -5.10 -0.22 -4.23
CA VAL A 57 -5.50 -1.47 -4.90
C VAL A 57 -6.97 -1.41 -5.31
N SER A 58 -7.86 -0.98 -4.42
CA SER A 58 -9.29 -0.84 -4.74
C SER A 58 -9.53 0.13 -5.90
N ALA A 59 -8.86 1.29 -5.89
CA ALA A 59 -8.95 2.26 -6.96
C ALA A 59 -8.40 1.71 -8.28
N PHE A 60 -7.28 0.98 -8.24
CA PHE A 60 -6.72 0.32 -9.42
C PHE A 60 -7.71 -0.70 -10.01
N LEU A 61 -8.30 -1.57 -9.18
CA LEU A 61 -9.27 -2.57 -9.63
C LEU A 61 -10.55 -1.92 -10.17
N SER A 62 -11.04 -0.86 -9.54
CA SER A 62 -12.20 -0.12 -10.02
C SER A 62 -11.95 0.53 -11.39
N ASN A 63 -10.78 1.12 -11.58
CA ASN A 63 -10.37 1.65 -12.89
C ASN A 63 -10.24 0.54 -13.93
N ALA A 64 -9.65 -0.60 -13.56
CA ALA A 64 -9.54 -1.75 -14.47
C ALA A 64 -10.91 -2.30 -14.87
N ALA A 65 -11.88 -2.34 -13.95
CA ALA A 65 -13.25 -2.72 -14.26
C ALA A 65 -13.91 -1.73 -15.24
N GLY A 66 -13.72 -0.43 -15.03
CA GLY A 66 -14.19 0.61 -15.95
C GLY A 66 -13.56 0.51 -17.34
N ASP A 67 -12.26 0.24 -17.39
CA ASP A 67 -11.50 0.02 -18.63
C ASP A 67 -12.02 -1.21 -19.41
N VAL A 68 -12.31 -2.33 -18.73
CA VAL A 68 -12.93 -3.51 -19.37
C VAL A 68 -14.33 -3.20 -19.88
N LEU A 69 -15.13 -2.45 -19.11
CA LEU A 69 -16.46 -2.03 -19.54
C LEU A 69 -16.41 -1.12 -20.76
N PHE A 70 -15.43 -0.22 -20.83
CA PHE A 70 -15.19 0.61 -22.01
C PHE A 70 -14.87 -0.25 -23.23
N LEU A 71 -13.94 -1.20 -23.11
CA LEU A 71 -13.57 -2.11 -24.19
C LEU A 71 -14.76 -2.96 -24.67
N SER A 72 -15.66 -3.38 -23.78
CA SER A 72 -16.84 -4.17 -24.16
C SER A 72 -17.89 -3.38 -24.96
N HIS A 73 -17.90 -2.05 -24.84
CA HIS A 73 -18.81 -1.16 -25.55
C HIS A 73 -18.22 -0.58 -26.84
N LEU A 74 -17.02 -1.01 -27.26
CA LEU A 74 -16.45 -0.57 -28.52
C LEU A 74 -17.34 -0.96 -29.70
N ALA A 75 -17.66 0.03 -30.55
CA ALA A 75 -18.49 -0.17 -31.73
C ALA A 75 -17.91 -1.26 -32.65
N ALA A 76 -16.58 -1.28 -32.84
CA ALA A 76 -15.90 -2.30 -33.63
C ALA A 76 -16.11 -3.72 -33.07
N LEU A 77 -16.17 -3.88 -31.75
CA LEU A 77 -16.42 -5.17 -31.12
C LEU A 77 -17.87 -5.62 -31.33
N GLN A 78 -18.83 -4.71 -31.19
CA GLN A 78 -20.24 -5.00 -31.47
C GLN A 78 -20.46 -5.38 -32.95
N SER A 79 -19.83 -4.65 -33.87
CA SER A 79 -19.89 -4.96 -35.30
C SER A 79 -19.21 -6.30 -35.63
N LEU A 80 -18.12 -6.66 -34.95
CA LEU A 80 -17.49 -7.97 -35.09
C LEU A 80 -18.41 -9.10 -34.62
N ILE A 81 -19.12 -8.91 -33.50
CA ILE A 81 -20.11 -9.86 -32.99
C ILE A 81 -21.24 -10.04 -34.01
N ALA A 82 -21.78 -8.94 -34.54
CA ALA A 82 -22.83 -8.97 -35.56
C ALA A 82 -22.36 -9.66 -36.86
N ALA A 83 -21.15 -9.37 -37.33
CA ALA A 83 -20.57 -10.02 -38.51
C ALA A 83 -20.36 -11.52 -38.31
N ARG A 84 -19.98 -11.96 -37.09
CA ARG A 84 -19.91 -13.39 -36.74
C ARG A 84 -21.28 -14.05 -36.74
N GLN A 85 -22.31 -13.39 -36.25
CA GLN A 85 -23.69 -13.90 -36.27
C GLN A 85 -24.26 -14.01 -37.69
N ALA A 86 -23.86 -13.10 -38.59
CA ALA A 86 -24.26 -13.11 -39.99
C ALA A 86 -23.39 -14.02 -40.88
N GLU A 87 -22.39 -14.71 -40.30
CA GLU A 87 -21.43 -15.59 -41.00
C GLU A 87 -20.72 -14.93 -42.21
N ASN A 88 -20.62 -13.60 -42.24
CA ASN A 88 -19.98 -12.88 -43.34
C ASN A 88 -18.47 -12.81 -43.14
N ALA A 89 -17.74 -13.71 -43.80
CA ALA A 89 -16.28 -13.82 -43.68
C ALA A 89 -15.52 -12.51 -43.99
N ALA A 90 -16.00 -11.72 -44.95
CA ALA A 90 -15.35 -10.46 -45.33
C ALA A 90 -15.49 -9.40 -44.22
N ASP A 91 -16.70 -9.25 -43.68
CA ASP A 91 -16.97 -8.30 -42.58
C ASP A 91 -16.28 -8.74 -41.29
N ILE A 92 -16.22 -10.05 -41.02
CA ILE A 92 -15.50 -10.60 -39.87
C ILE A 92 -14.01 -10.23 -39.94
N ALA A 93 -13.37 -10.31 -41.11
CA ALA A 93 -11.96 -9.96 -41.26
C ALA A 93 -11.73 -8.46 -41.05
N TYR A 94 -12.58 -7.62 -41.64
CA TYR A 94 -12.53 -6.17 -41.50
C TYR A 94 -12.69 -5.72 -40.04
N TRP A 95 -13.77 -6.14 -39.38
CA TRP A 95 -14.05 -5.73 -38.01
C TRP A 95 -13.05 -6.28 -37.01
N ARG A 96 -12.46 -7.45 -37.28
CA ARG A 96 -11.37 -7.99 -36.45
C ARG A 96 -10.14 -7.09 -36.49
N GLN A 97 -9.75 -6.63 -37.67
CA GLN A 97 -8.62 -5.70 -37.82
C GLN A 97 -8.89 -4.36 -37.10
N GLN A 98 -10.15 -3.89 -37.12
CA GLN A 98 -10.51 -2.66 -36.42
C GLN A 98 -10.45 -2.81 -34.89
N VAL A 99 -10.97 -3.92 -34.35
CA VAL A 99 -10.87 -4.23 -32.92
C VAL A 99 -9.41 -4.32 -32.47
N GLU A 100 -8.56 -4.95 -33.28
CA GLU A 100 -7.13 -5.05 -32.97
C GLU A 100 -6.46 -3.67 -32.90
N GLN A 101 -6.78 -2.76 -33.83
CA GLN A 101 -6.28 -1.38 -33.79
C GLN A 101 -6.75 -0.62 -32.55
N ASP A 102 -8.03 -0.74 -32.19
CA ASP A 102 -8.61 -0.09 -31.02
C ASP A 102 -7.95 -0.59 -29.72
N PHE A 103 -7.71 -1.89 -29.62
CA PHE A 103 -7.04 -2.51 -28.47
C PHE A 103 -5.55 -2.12 -28.37
N ILE A 104 -4.85 -2.03 -29.50
CA ILE A 104 -3.46 -1.53 -29.54
C ILE A 104 -3.42 -0.07 -29.11
N ALA A 105 -4.31 0.78 -29.64
CA ALA A 105 -4.40 2.19 -29.25
C ALA A 105 -4.69 2.34 -27.75
N PHE A 106 -5.62 1.54 -27.22
CA PHE A 106 -5.93 1.49 -25.79
C PHE A 106 -4.71 1.10 -24.95
N SER A 107 -3.97 0.05 -25.32
CA SER A 107 -2.76 -0.39 -24.59
C SER A 107 -1.63 0.65 -24.61
N ARG A 108 -1.52 1.46 -25.67
CA ARG A 108 -0.54 2.57 -25.75
C ARG A 108 -0.88 3.69 -24.78
N TYR A 109 -2.16 3.97 -24.59
CA TYR A 109 -2.64 4.97 -23.64
C TYR A 109 -2.58 4.45 -22.19
N ARG A 110 -3.11 3.26 -21.93
CA ARG A 110 -3.06 2.56 -20.63
C ARG A 110 -1.85 1.64 -20.55
N ARG A 111 -0.66 2.21 -20.34
CA ARG A 111 0.64 1.50 -20.26
C ARG A 111 0.71 0.38 -19.19
N ILE A 112 -0.25 0.33 -18.27
CA ILE A 112 -0.37 -0.74 -17.27
C ILE A 112 -0.72 -2.10 -17.92
N TYR A 113 -1.31 -2.09 -19.11
CA TYR A 113 -1.64 -3.30 -19.83
C TYR A 113 -0.55 -3.59 -20.85
N TYR A 114 0.32 -4.55 -20.53
CA TYR A 114 1.29 -5.06 -21.49
C TYR A 114 0.55 -5.93 -22.50
N GLN A 115 0.29 -5.37 -23.68
CA GLN A 115 -0.32 -6.08 -24.82
C GLN A 115 -1.71 -6.66 -24.49
N VAL A 116 -2.75 -5.82 -24.44
CA VAL A 116 -4.13 -6.31 -24.58
C VAL A 116 -4.27 -6.85 -26.01
N ARG A 117 -3.86 -8.09 -26.21
CA ARG A 117 -3.97 -8.79 -27.49
C ARG A 117 -5.35 -9.41 -27.50
N TYR A 118 -6.15 -9.14 -28.54
CA TYR A 118 -7.44 -9.80 -28.73
C TYR A 118 -7.18 -11.31 -28.75
N ILE A 119 -7.66 -12.03 -27.73
CA ILE A 119 -7.56 -13.48 -27.67
C ILE A 119 -8.56 -14.01 -28.70
N THR A 120 -8.01 -14.54 -29.79
CA THR A 120 -8.73 -15.10 -30.95
C THR A 120 -9.67 -16.23 -30.59
#